data_AF-A0A927P2S1-F1
#
_entry.id   AF-A0A927P2S1-F1
#
_cell.length_a   1.000
_cell.length_b   1.000
_cell.length_c   1.000
_cell.angle_alpha   90.00
_cell.angle_beta   90.00
_cell.angle_gamma   90.00
#
_symmetry.space_group_name_H-M   'P 1'
#
loop_
_entity.id
_entity.type
_entity.pdbx_description
1 polymer ?
#
loop_
_entity_poly.entity_id
_entity_poly.type
_entity_poly.pdbx_seq_one_letter_code
_entity_poly.pdbx_strand_id
1 'polypeptide(L)'
;MKSARWRITPGTVMLLLAGSAIQAFGLANIHAFSQVTEGGVLGATLLLQHWLNISPAVTSFVLNALCYVLGWRTLGMRFVVCSVIASGGFSLFYALIEPFAPLIPWLISSPVIAAVSGAVFVGVGAGLSVRAGGAASGDDALAMSLSRRTGVPIERFYLITDLTVLALSVTYIPVSRIVWSLLTVILSGQIIGWIQKINVKETQDETDRS
;
A
#
# COMPACT_ATOMS: atom_id res chain seq x y z
N MET A 1 -24.84 -9.71 -22.27
CA MET A 1 -23.96 -10.48 -21.36
C MET A 1 -23.15 -9.51 -20.48
N LYS A 2 -23.60 -9.16 -19.27
CA LYS A 2 -22.89 -8.24 -18.33
C LYS A 2 -22.94 -8.71 -16.86
N SER A 3 -23.26 -9.97 -16.56
CA SER A 3 -23.41 -10.43 -15.15
C SER A 3 -22.15 -11.04 -14.53
N ALA A 4 -21.06 -11.26 -15.28
CA ALA A 4 -19.86 -11.93 -14.76
C ALA A 4 -18.90 -11.02 -13.95
N ARG A 5 -19.10 -9.68 -13.96
CA ARG A 5 -18.11 -8.72 -13.44
C ARG A 5 -18.22 -8.45 -11.92
N TRP A 6 -19.24 -9.01 -11.25
CA TRP A 6 -19.58 -8.73 -9.85
C TRP A 6 -19.28 -9.84 -8.85
N ARG A 7 -18.85 -11.03 -9.29
CA ARG A 7 -18.57 -12.13 -8.35
C ARG A 7 -17.23 -11.89 -7.66
N ILE A 8 -17.31 -11.61 -6.36
CA ILE A 8 -16.18 -11.74 -5.44
C ILE A 8 -16.03 -13.24 -5.17
N THR A 9 -14.94 -13.81 -5.67
CA THR A 9 -14.63 -15.23 -5.47
C THR A 9 -14.02 -15.40 -4.07
N PRO A 10 -14.24 -16.53 -3.38
CA PRO A 10 -13.57 -16.82 -2.11
C PRO A 10 -12.05 -16.67 -2.18
N GLY A 11 -11.43 -17.06 -3.29
CA GLY A 11 -10.00 -16.86 -3.54
C GLY A 11 -9.58 -15.39 -3.57
N THR A 12 -10.45 -14.48 -4.03
CA THR A 12 -10.19 -13.03 -4.00
C THR A 12 -10.19 -12.52 -2.56
N VAL A 13 -11.18 -12.94 -1.75
CA VAL A 13 -11.26 -12.56 -0.33
C VAL A 13 -10.04 -13.07 0.42
N MET A 14 -9.66 -14.33 0.21
CA MET A 14 -8.48 -14.93 0.84
C MET A 14 -7.21 -14.17 0.47
N LEU A 15 -7.08 -13.73 -0.79
CA LEU A 15 -5.94 -12.94 -1.22
C LEU A 15 -5.89 -11.55 -0.58
N LEU A 16 -7.05 -10.87 -0.48
CA LEU A 16 -7.17 -9.58 0.20
C LEU A 16 -6.78 -9.72 1.67
N LEU A 17 -7.33 -10.70 2.38
CA LEU A 17 -7.02 -10.93 3.79
C LEU A 17 -5.56 -11.32 4.02
N ALA A 18 -4.98 -12.15 3.15
CA ALA A 18 -3.57 -12.50 3.21
C ALA A 18 -2.68 -11.27 2.97
N GLY A 19 -2.99 -10.45 1.96
CA GLY A 19 -2.29 -9.20 1.69
C GLY A 19 -2.35 -8.25 2.90
N SER A 20 -3.55 -8.05 3.44
CA SER A 20 -3.80 -7.25 4.64
C SER A 20 -3.04 -7.75 5.87
N ALA A 21 -2.99 -9.06 6.10
CA ALA A 21 -2.26 -9.64 7.24
C ALA A 21 -0.75 -9.40 7.13
N ILE A 22 -0.19 -9.61 5.94
CA ILE A 22 1.25 -9.38 5.66
C ILE A 22 1.59 -7.90 5.82
N GLN A 23 0.75 -7.01 5.29
CA GLN A 23 0.94 -5.57 5.40
C GLN A 23 0.83 -5.08 6.85
N ALA A 24 -0.18 -5.55 7.58
CA ALA A 24 -0.36 -5.22 9.00
C ALA A 24 0.82 -5.70 9.85
N PHE A 25 1.34 -6.90 9.59
CA PHE A 25 2.52 -7.42 10.27
C PHE A 25 3.75 -6.54 10.03
N GLY A 26 4.00 -6.15 8.78
CA GLY A 26 5.11 -5.25 8.43
C GLY A 26 5.00 -3.89 9.10
N LEU A 27 3.80 -3.29 9.08
CA LEU A 27 3.59 -1.98 9.70
C LEU A 27 3.81 -2.04 11.22
N ALA A 28 3.18 -3.00 11.89
CA ALA A 28 3.21 -3.11 13.35
C ALA A 28 4.60 -3.49 13.89
N ASN A 29 5.34 -4.39 13.23
CA ASN A 29 6.62 -4.88 13.75
C ASN A 29 7.83 -4.05 13.32
N ILE A 30 7.73 -3.30 12.22
CA ILE A 30 8.88 -2.66 11.59
C ILE A 30 8.69 -1.15 11.53
N HIS A 31 7.68 -0.66 10.79
CA HIS A 31 7.53 0.77 10.55
C HIS A 31 7.13 1.54 11.82
N ALA A 32 6.31 0.95 12.70
CA ALA A 32 5.96 1.55 13.98
C ALA A 32 7.20 1.86 14.87
N PHE A 33 8.29 1.11 14.72
CA PHE A 33 9.48 1.21 15.58
C PHE A 33 10.73 1.75 14.87
N SER A 34 10.78 1.73 13.54
CA SER A 34 12.00 2.06 12.77
C SER A 34 12.18 3.53 12.42
N GLN A 35 11.17 4.39 12.68
CA GLN A 35 11.17 5.81 12.28
C GLN A 35 11.39 6.03 10.77
N VAL A 36 11.26 4.97 9.97
CA VAL A 36 11.28 5.01 8.51
C VAL A 36 9.88 5.43 8.10
N THR A 37 9.77 6.64 7.56
CA THR A 37 8.50 7.15 7.06
C THR A 37 8.15 6.48 5.75
N GLU A 38 6.96 5.90 5.67
CA GLU A 38 6.34 5.50 4.40
C GLU A 38 5.93 6.75 3.60
N GLY A 39 5.95 6.63 2.28
CA GLY A 39 5.55 7.70 1.36
C GLY A 39 4.02 7.87 1.26
N GLY A 40 3.57 8.38 0.13
CA GLY A 40 2.15 8.39 -0.23
C GLY A 40 1.26 9.20 0.71
N VAL A 41 0.07 8.66 0.99
CA VAL A 41 -0.93 9.35 1.84
C VAL A 41 -0.43 9.49 3.28
N LEU A 42 0.26 8.49 3.84
CA LEU A 42 0.82 8.58 5.18
C LEU A 42 1.88 9.68 5.29
N GLY A 43 2.86 9.73 4.40
CA GLY A 43 3.84 10.81 4.40
C GLY A 43 3.19 12.19 4.15
N ALA A 44 2.16 12.28 3.31
CA ALA A 44 1.41 13.51 3.08
C ALA A 44 0.71 14.01 4.36
N THR A 45 0.18 13.11 5.19
CA THR A 45 -0.44 13.48 6.47
C THR A 45 0.57 14.05 7.45
N LEU A 46 1.77 13.48 7.53
CA LEU A 46 2.85 14.00 8.38
C LEU A 46 3.35 15.36 7.91
N LEU A 47 3.42 15.56 6.59
CA LEU A 47 3.75 16.85 6.01
C LEU A 47 2.71 17.91 6.36
N LEU A 48 1.42 17.59 6.19
CA LEU A 48 0.33 18.52 6.52
C LEU A 48 0.27 18.80 8.02
N GLN A 49 0.58 17.82 8.88
CA GLN A 49 0.72 18.04 10.31
C GLN A 49 1.84 19.04 10.60
N HIS A 50 3.01 18.90 9.97
CA HIS A 50 4.14 19.79 10.21
C HIS A 50 3.86 21.23 9.77
N TRP A 51 3.29 21.42 8.57
CA TRP A 51 3.10 22.75 7.98
C TRP A 51 1.80 23.44 8.45
N LEU A 52 0.72 22.70 8.64
CA LEU A 52 -0.60 23.24 8.95
C LEU A 52 -1.07 22.95 10.38
N ASN A 53 -0.30 22.19 11.17
CA ASN A 53 -0.67 21.72 12.51
C ASN A 53 -2.03 21.01 12.57
N ILE A 54 -2.47 20.42 11.45
CA ILE A 54 -3.71 19.64 11.40
C ILE A 54 -3.42 18.23 11.91
N SER A 55 -4.33 17.69 12.73
CA SER A 55 -4.21 16.33 13.24
C SER A 55 -4.06 15.31 12.09
N PRO A 56 -3.10 14.36 12.17
CA PRO A 56 -2.96 13.25 11.24
C PRO A 56 -4.23 12.43 11.08
N ALA A 57 -5.03 12.30 12.14
CA ALA A 57 -6.30 11.56 12.08
C ALA A 57 -7.28 12.22 11.10
N VAL A 58 -7.39 13.55 11.13
CA VAL A 58 -8.31 14.31 10.25
C VAL A 58 -7.78 14.31 8.83
N THR A 59 -6.50 14.62 8.63
CA THR A 59 -5.89 14.65 7.29
C THR A 59 -5.89 13.28 6.64
N SER A 60 -5.55 12.21 7.39
CA SER A 60 -5.56 10.84 6.89
C SER A 60 -6.96 10.42 6.49
N PHE A 61 -7.97 10.70 7.33
CA PHE A 61 -9.36 10.40 7.00
C PHE A 61 -9.81 11.09 5.71
N VAL A 62 -9.55 12.39 5.57
CA VAL A 62 -9.92 13.17 4.38
C VAL A 62 -9.19 12.68 3.14
N LEU A 63 -7.87 12.51 3.20
CA LEU A 63 -7.08 12.06 2.05
C LEU A 63 -7.46 10.64 1.62
N ASN A 64 -7.58 9.71 2.57
CA ASN A 64 -8.02 8.35 2.27
C ASN A 64 -9.42 8.34 1.66
N ALA A 65 -10.38 9.10 2.22
CA ALA A 65 -11.73 9.21 1.67
C ALA A 65 -11.71 9.75 0.23
N LEU A 66 -10.94 10.80 -0.04
CA LEU A 66 -10.78 11.33 -1.40
C LEU A 66 -10.22 10.28 -2.37
N CYS A 67 -9.19 9.55 -1.95
CA CYS A 67 -8.58 8.50 -2.77
C CYS A 67 -9.56 7.36 -3.03
N TYR A 68 -10.33 6.92 -2.03
CA TYR A 68 -11.36 5.90 -2.21
C TYR A 68 -12.52 6.36 -3.10
N VAL A 69 -12.92 7.63 -3.02
CA VAL A 69 -13.94 8.21 -3.92
C VAL A 69 -13.43 8.24 -5.36
N LEU A 70 -12.17 8.63 -5.58
CA LEU A 70 -11.53 8.56 -6.89
C LEU A 70 -11.45 7.11 -7.41
N GLY A 71 -11.10 6.17 -6.55
CA GLY A 71 -11.07 4.74 -6.84
C GLY A 71 -12.44 4.19 -7.20
N TRP A 72 -13.48 4.58 -6.46
CA TRP A 72 -14.85 4.19 -6.77
C TRP A 72 -15.28 4.68 -8.15
N ARG A 73 -15.01 5.95 -8.48
CA ARG A 73 -15.38 6.53 -9.78
C ARG A 73 -14.62 5.91 -10.96
N THR A 74 -13.42 5.39 -10.73
CA THR A 74 -12.56 4.88 -11.82
C THR A 74 -12.61 3.35 -11.97
N LEU A 75 -12.64 2.61 -10.87
CA LEU A 75 -12.64 1.14 -10.85
C LEU A 75 -14.03 0.54 -10.61
N GLY A 76 -14.97 1.30 -10.05
CA GLY A 76 -16.36 0.90 -9.82
C GLY A 76 -16.62 0.24 -8.46
N MET A 77 -17.84 -0.26 -8.26
CA MET A 77 -18.30 -0.74 -6.93
C MET A 77 -17.55 -1.98 -6.43
N ARG A 78 -17.09 -2.85 -7.33
CA ARG A 78 -16.29 -4.03 -6.95
C ARG A 78 -15.01 -3.64 -6.23
N PHE A 79 -14.34 -2.57 -6.68
CA PHE A 79 -13.16 -2.05 -6.01
C PHE A 79 -13.49 -1.62 -4.58
N VAL A 80 -14.59 -0.86 -4.40
CA VAL A 80 -15.01 -0.40 -3.07
C VAL A 80 -15.20 -1.58 -2.11
N VAL A 81 -15.91 -2.63 -2.53
CA VAL A 81 -16.12 -3.81 -1.67
C VAL A 81 -14.81 -4.54 -1.38
N CYS A 82 -13.94 -4.74 -2.38
CA CYS A 82 -12.64 -5.37 -2.16
C CYS A 82 -11.75 -4.53 -1.23
N SER A 83 -11.78 -3.21 -1.37
CA SER A 83 -11.04 -2.27 -0.53
C SER A 83 -11.58 -2.24 0.90
N VAL A 84 -12.89 -2.33 1.11
CA VAL A 84 -13.47 -2.46 2.46
C VAL A 84 -13.01 -3.77 3.12
N ILE A 85 -12.96 -4.87 2.36
CA ILE A 85 -12.44 -6.15 2.88
C ILE A 85 -10.94 -6.04 3.20
N ALA A 86 -10.14 -5.44 2.31
CA ALA A 86 -8.70 -5.28 2.52
C ALA A 86 -8.39 -4.34 3.69
N SER A 87 -8.97 -3.14 3.71
CA SER A 87 -8.78 -2.16 4.79
C SER A 87 -9.35 -2.65 6.13
N GLY A 88 -10.52 -3.30 6.12
CA GLY A 88 -11.10 -3.91 7.31
C GLY A 88 -10.25 -5.07 7.84
N GLY A 89 -9.75 -5.92 6.94
CA GLY A 89 -8.81 -6.99 7.28
C GLY A 89 -7.50 -6.44 7.83
N PHE A 90 -6.97 -5.38 7.21
CA PHE A 90 -5.74 -4.73 7.66
C PHE A 90 -5.91 -4.18 9.07
N SER A 91 -6.97 -3.41 9.33
CA SER A 91 -7.28 -2.88 10.65
C SER A 91 -7.47 -3.99 11.69
N LEU A 92 -8.14 -5.09 11.33
CA LEU A 92 -8.33 -6.23 12.22
C LEU A 92 -6.99 -6.88 12.59
N PHE A 93 -6.17 -7.24 11.60
CA PHE A 93 -4.87 -7.86 11.86
C PHE A 93 -3.91 -6.91 12.57
N TYR A 94 -3.94 -5.63 12.23
CA TYR A 94 -3.15 -4.62 12.90
C TYR A 94 -3.54 -4.50 14.37
N ALA A 95 -4.84 -4.40 14.69
CA ALA A 95 -5.33 -4.37 16.07
C ALA A 95 -5.03 -5.65 16.87
N LEU A 96 -4.89 -6.79 16.20
CA LEU A 96 -4.46 -8.04 16.83
C LEU A 96 -2.95 -8.07 17.12
N ILE A 97 -2.13 -7.39 16.32
CA ILE A 97 -0.66 -7.42 16.44
C ILE A 97 -0.15 -6.25 17.30
N GLU A 98 -0.77 -5.08 17.20
CA GLU A 98 -0.38 -3.83 17.89
C GLU A 98 -0.17 -3.96 19.41
N PRO A 99 -0.97 -4.74 20.17
CA PRO A 99 -0.76 -4.89 21.62
C PRO A 99 0.54 -5.62 21.98
N PHE A 100 1.15 -6.32 21.04
CA PHE A 100 2.35 -7.12 21.27
C PHE A 100 3.62 -6.29 21.01
N ALA A 101 4.65 -6.51 21.81
CA ALA A 101 6.00 -6.04 21.50
C ALA A 101 6.44 -6.58 20.11
N PRO A 102 7.43 -5.96 19.44
CA PRO A 102 7.89 -6.43 18.14
C PRO A 102 8.20 -7.92 18.21
N LEU A 103 7.40 -8.72 17.50
CA LEU A 103 7.52 -10.18 17.48
C LEU A 103 8.87 -10.60 16.89
N ILE A 104 9.47 -9.70 16.09
CA ILE A 104 10.80 -9.89 15.50
C ILE A 104 11.69 -8.66 15.79
N PRO A 105 12.28 -8.55 16.99
CA PRO A 105 13.09 -7.39 17.37
C PRO A 105 14.36 -7.18 16.51
N TRP A 106 14.88 -8.24 15.89
CA TRP A 106 16.07 -8.12 15.03
C TRP A 106 15.78 -7.27 13.78
N LEU A 107 14.52 -7.24 13.31
CA LEU A 107 14.14 -6.50 12.10
C LEU A 107 14.28 -4.99 12.25
N ILE A 108 14.26 -4.49 13.48
CA ILE A 108 14.45 -3.07 13.82
C ILE A 108 15.86 -2.76 14.34
N SER A 109 16.76 -3.75 14.35
CA SER A 109 18.11 -3.59 14.89
C SER A 109 19.01 -2.69 14.04
N SER A 110 18.71 -2.52 12.76
CA SER A 110 19.36 -1.51 11.93
C SER A 110 18.37 -0.86 10.96
N PRO A 111 18.54 0.43 10.63
CA PRO A 111 17.67 1.13 9.68
C PRO A 111 17.63 0.47 8.30
N VAL A 112 18.73 -0.15 7.86
CA VAL A 112 18.81 -0.86 6.57
C VAL A 112 17.90 -2.10 6.59
N ILE A 113 18.01 -2.92 7.63
CA ILE A 113 17.22 -4.15 7.77
C ILE A 113 15.74 -3.78 7.87
N ALA A 114 15.41 -2.74 8.65
CA ALA A 114 14.05 -2.25 8.77
C ALA A 114 13.50 -1.75 7.42
N ALA A 115 14.29 -1.00 6.66
CA ALA A 115 13.89 -0.50 5.34
C ALA A 115 13.63 -1.65 4.34
N VAL A 116 14.54 -2.62 4.26
CA VAL A 116 14.42 -3.75 3.32
C VAL A 116 13.28 -4.69 3.73
N SER A 117 13.20 -5.05 5.01
CA SER A 117 12.13 -5.92 5.49
C SER A 117 10.76 -5.24 5.38
N GLY A 118 10.66 -3.98 5.80
CA GLY A 118 9.46 -3.16 5.64
C GLY A 118 9.01 -3.09 4.18
N ALA A 119 9.94 -2.86 3.25
CA ALA A 119 9.64 -2.86 1.82
C ALA A 119 9.09 -4.19 1.32
N VAL A 120 9.61 -5.31 1.81
CA VAL A 120 9.11 -6.65 1.46
C VAL A 120 7.71 -6.88 2.01
N PHE A 121 7.47 -6.63 3.30
CA PHE A 121 6.14 -6.85 3.89
C PHE A 121 5.08 -5.93 3.29
N VAL A 122 5.37 -4.63 3.18
CA VAL A 122 4.44 -3.67 2.58
C VAL A 122 4.26 -3.98 1.10
N GLY A 123 5.35 -4.22 0.37
CA GLY A 123 5.29 -4.48 -1.05
C GLY A 123 4.52 -5.77 -1.40
N VAL A 124 4.70 -6.82 -0.60
CA VAL A 124 3.97 -8.07 -0.74
C VAL A 124 2.50 -7.91 -0.34
N GLY A 125 2.26 -7.31 0.80
CA GLY A 125 0.91 -7.11 1.33
C GLY A 125 0.04 -6.24 0.41
N ALA A 126 0.52 -5.04 0.08
CA ALA A 126 -0.16 -4.11 -0.82
C ALA A 126 -0.28 -4.71 -2.24
N GLY A 127 0.78 -5.35 -2.74
CA GLY A 127 0.77 -6.00 -4.05
C GLY A 127 -0.29 -7.09 -4.18
N LEU A 128 -0.50 -7.90 -3.14
CA LEU A 128 -1.56 -8.91 -3.11
C LEU A 128 -2.96 -8.28 -3.08
N SER A 129 -3.17 -7.25 -2.26
CA SER A 129 -4.44 -6.53 -2.17
C SER A 129 -4.82 -5.87 -3.50
N VAL A 130 -3.89 -5.13 -4.09
CA VAL A 130 -4.02 -4.47 -5.40
C VAL A 130 -4.28 -5.49 -6.50
N ARG A 131 -3.61 -6.65 -6.46
CA ARG A 131 -3.83 -7.75 -7.42
C ARG A 131 -5.24 -8.33 -7.33
N ALA A 132 -5.81 -8.46 -6.13
CA ALA A 132 -7.20 -8.88 -5.96
C ALA A 132 -8.22 -7.81 -6.40
N GLY A 133 -7.76 -6.59 -6.68
CA GLY A 133 -8.58 -5.46 -7.09
C GLY A 133 -9.14 -4.64 -5.92
N GLY A 134 -8.52 -4.74 -4.75
CA GLY A 134 -8.80 -3.90 -3.58
C GLY A 134 -7.59 -3.05 -3.18
N ALA A 135 -7.84 -2.04 -2.36
CA ALA A 135 -6.84 -1.17 -1.76
C ALA A 135 -6.96 -1.26 -0.23
N ALA A 136 -5.85 -1.50 0.47
CA ALA A 136 -5.84 -1.53 1.93
C ALA A 136 -5.75 -0.10 2.49
N SER A 137 -5.12 0.81 1.74
CA SER A 137 -4.89 2.21 2.10
C SER A 137 -5.22 3.18 0.95
N GLY A 138 -5.29 4.48 1.26
CA GLY A 138 -5.66 5.50 0.26
C GLY A 138 -4.61 5.70 -0.84
N ASP A 139 -3.33 5.50 -0.55
CA ASP A 139 -2.25 5.50 -1.53
C ASP A 139 -2.44 4.39 -2.58
N ASP A 140 -2.81 3.17 -2.16
CA ASP A 140 -3.17 2.08 -3.06
C ASP A 140 -4.33 2.51 -3.97
N ALA A 141 -5.38 3.10 -3.38
CA ALA A 141 -6.56 3.55 -4.11
C ALA A 141 -6.21 4.62 -5.15
N LEU A 142 -5.34 5.57 -4.80
CA LEU A 142 -4.88 6.63 -5.69
C LEU A 142 -4.03 6.07 -6.82
N ALA A 143 -3.04 5.22 -6.53
CA ALA A 143 -2.15 4.61 -7.51
C ALA A 143 -2.94 3.74 -8.51
N MET A 144 -3.87 2.91 -8.03
CA MET A 144 -4.77 2.11 -8.87
C MET A 144 -5.66 2.99 -9.77
N SER A 145 -6.22 4.07 -9.21
CA SER A 145 -7.08 5.00 -9.96
C SER A 145 -6.33 5.66 -11.11
N LEU A 146 -5.12 6.13 -10.83
CA LEU A 146 -4.32 6.89 -11.78
C LEU A 146 -3.72 5.98 -12.86
N SER A 147 -3.27 4.78 -12.47
CA SER A 147 -2.88 3.72 -13.41
C SER A 147 -4.02 3.33 -14.34
N ARG A 148 -5.23 3.16 -13.82
CA ARG A 148 -6.39 2.80 -14.64
C ARG A 148 -6.74 3.87 -15.67
N ARG A 149 -6.55 5.15 -15.33
CA ARG A 149 -6.83 6.27 -16.24
C ARG A 149 -5.74 6.49 -17.30
N THR A 150 -4.48 6.29 -16.94
CA THR A 150 -3.34 6.65 -17.80
C THR A 150 -2.73 5.46 -18.53
N GLY A 151 -3.02 4.23 -18.10
CA GLY A 151 -2.37 3.01 -18.61
C GLY A 151 -0.93 2.83 -18.14
N VAL A 152 -0.40 3.75 -17.32
CA VAL A 152 0.95 3.66 -16.76
C VAL A 152 0.97 2.63 -15.61
N PRO A 153 2.06 1.86 -15.44
CA PRO A 153 2.15 0.85 -14.37
C PRO A 153 1.99 1.43 -12.96
N ILE A 154 1.38 0.67 -12.04
CA ILE A 154 1.05 1.14 -10.69
C ILE A 154 2.32 1.47 -9.90
N GLU A 155 3.39 0.70 -10.07
CA GLU A 155 4.67 0.92 -9.39
C GLU A 155 5.25 2.31 -9.63
N ARG A 156 4.99 2.91 -10.80
CA ARG A 156 5.46 4.27 -11.11
C ARG A 156 4.67 5.31 -10.34
N PHE A 157 3.38 5.09 -10.11
CA PHE A 157 2.58 6.02 -9.34
C PHE A 157 2.95 6.00 -7.87
N TYR A 158 3.16 4.82 -7.26
CA TYR A 158 3.74 4.72 -5.92
C TYR A 158 5.06 5.48 -5.83
N LEU A 159 5.98 5.24 -6.78
CA LEU A 159 7.27 5.91 -6.77
C LEU A 159 7.13 7.44 -6.88
N ILE A 160 6.29 7.95 -7.78
CA ILE A 160 6.09 9.39 -7.97
C ILE A 160 5.45 10.02 -6.73
N THR A 161 4.40 9.41 -6.18
CA THR A 161 3.71 9.96 -4.99
C THR A 161 4.66 9.99 -3.81
N ASP A 162 5.41 8.92 -3.61
CA ASP A 162 6.29 8.76 -2.46
C ASP A 162 7.52 9.65 -2.58
N LEU A 163 8.12 9.75 -3.76
CA LEU A 163 9.22 10.69 -4.02
C LEU A 163 8.78 12.14 -3.83
N THR A 164 7.58 12.50 -4.29
CA THR A 164 7.06 13.87 -4.14
C THR A 164 6.93 14.22 -2.66
N VAL A 165 6.30 13.34 -1.89
CA VAL A 165 6.11 13.53 -0.45
C VAL A 165 7.44 13.54 0.28
N LEU A 166 8.33 12.59 -0.03
CA LEU A 166 9.63 12.46 0.62
C LEU A 166 10.54 13.66 0.32
N ALA A 167 10.52 14.18 -0.91
CA ALA A 167 11.26 15.38 -1.29
C ALA A 167 10.78 16.61 -0.50
N LEU A 168 9.47 16.74 -0.30
CA LEU A 168 8.92 17.79 0.55
C LEU A 168 9.23 17.55 2.04
N SER A 169 9.33 16.29 2.48
CA SER A 169 9.71 15.96 3.85
C SER A 169 11.16 16.28 4.20
N VAL A 170 12.05 16.52 3.22
CA VAL A 170 13.42 17.02 3.46
C VAL A 170 13.44 18.33 4.24
N THR A 171 12.38 19.13 4.19
CA THR A 171 12.33 20.41 4.92
C THR A 171 12.26 20.23 6.43
N TYR A 172 11.87 19.06 6.94
CA TYR A 172 11.65 18.84 8.38
C TYR A 172 12.15 17.49 8.93
N ILE A 173 12.45 16.51 8.08
CA ILE A 173 13.00 15.20 8.49
C ILE A 173 14.52 15.19 8.24
N PRO A 174 15.33 14.68 9.19
CA PRO A 174 16.77 14.54 8.97
C PRO A 174 17.07 13.64 7.77
N VAL A 175 18.01 14.08 6.94
CA VAL A 175 18.40 13.42 5.67
C VAL A 175 18.76 11.94 5.87
N SER A 176 19.36 11.59 7.02
CA SER A 176 19.71 10.21 7.35
C SER A 176 18.51 9.27 7.36
N ARG A 177 17.32 9.72 7.77
CA ARG A 177 16.09 8.91 7.75
C ARG A 177 15.49 8.83 6.35
N ILE A 178 15.61 9.93 5.60
CA ILE A 178 15.10 10.05 4.22
C ILE A 178 15.79 9.05 3.28
N VAL A 179 17.10 8.82 3.45
CA VAL A 179 17.83 7.83 2.65
C VAL A 179 17.24 6.43 2.83
N TRP A 180 16.90 6.05 4.08
CA TRP A 180 16.29 4.74 4.35
C TRP A 180 14.85 4.66 3.86
N SER A 181 14.04 5.71 4.03
CA SER A 181 12.70 5.79 3.44
C SER A 181 12.73 5.69 1.91
N LEU A 182 13.67 6.35 1.25
CA LEU A 182 13.85 6.28 -0.19
C LEU A 182 14.15 4.86 -0.65
N LEU A 183 15.04 4.15 0.07
CA LEU A 183 15.33 2.75 -0.18
C LEU A 183 14.07 1.89 -0.04
N THR A 184 13.31 2.07 1.05
CA THR A 184 12.06 1.34 1.29
C THR A 184 11.07 1.54 0.15
N VAL A 185 10.82 2.79 -0.23
CA VAL A 185 9.86 3.18 -1.27
C VAL A 185 10.23 2.62 -2.64
N ILE A 186 11.50 2.70 -3.03
CA ILE A 186 11.96 2.16 -4.31
C ILE A 186 11.75 0.64 -4.34
N LEU A 187 12.14 -0.05 -3.27
CA LEU A 187 12.01 -1.51 -3.19
C LEU A 187 10.54 -1.95 -3.13
N SER A 188 9.73 -1.33 -2.27
CA SER A 188 8.32 -1.70 -2.11
C SER A 188 7.55 -1.48 -3.41
N GLY A 189 7.75 -0.34 -4.08
CA GLY A 189 7.11 -0.05 -5.37
C GLY A 189 7.41 -1.10 -6.44
N GLN A 190 8.67 -1.54 -6.55
CA GLN A 190 9.04 -2.61 -7.49
C GLN A 190 8.38 -3.95 -7.13
N ILE A 191 8.39 -4.31 -5.84
CA ILE A 191 7.79 -5.56 -5.34
C ILE A 191 6.27 -5.57 -5.62
N ILE A 192 5.58 -4.45 -5.38
CA ILE A 192 4.15 -4.29 -5.69
C ILE A 192 3.91 -4.56 -7.18
N GLY A 193 4.68 -3.88 -8.05
CA GLY A 193 4.57 -4.04 -9.49
C GLY A 193 4.83 -5.47 -9.96
N TRP A 194 5.79 -6.17 -9.35
CA TRP A 194 6.08 -7.57 -9.64
C TRP A 194 4.91 -8.48 -9.23
N ILE A 195 4.44 -8.35 -7.99
CA ILE A 195 3.38 -9.20 -7.45
C ILE A 195 2.07 -9.01 -8.20
N GLN A 196 1.77 -7.79 -8.60
CA GLN A 196 0.64 -7.48 -9.45
C GLN A 196 0.72 -8.22 -10.80
N LYS A 197 1.92 -8.38 -11.38
CA LYS A 197 2.14 -8.98 -12.72
C LYS A 197 2.25 -10.50 -12.74
N ILE A 198 2.49 -11.17 -11.60
CA ILE A 198 2.74 -12.63 -11.50
C ILE A 198 1.66 -13.51 -12.16
N ASN A 199 0.45 -13.01 -12.42
CA ASN A 199 -0.63 -13.79 -13.03
C ASN A 199 -1.27 -13.18 -14.30
N VAL A 200 -0.61 -12.21 -14.94
CA VAL A 200 -1.03 -11.74 -16.28
C VAL A 200 -0.54 -12.70 -17.38
N LYS A 201 0.48 -13.52 -17.09
CA LYS A 201 1.10 -14.41 -18.07
C LYS A 201 0.36 -15.73 -18.30
N GLU A 202 -0.35 -16.28 -17.30
CA GLU A 202 -0.98 -17.61 -17.45
C GLU A 202 -2.18 -17.63 -18.42
N THR A 203 -2.82 -16.49 -18.70
CA THR A 203 -3.98 -16.45 -19.61
C THR A 203 -3.59 -16.30 -21.09
N GLN A 204 -2.32 -16.00 -21.39
CA GLN A 204 -1.87 -15.78 -22.77
C GLN A 204 -1.31 -17.05 -23.43
N ASP A 205 -0.78 -18.00 -22.65
CA ASP A 205 -0.28 -19.28 -23.18
C ASP A 205 -1.37 -20.32 -23.50
N GLU A 206 -2.58 -20.20 -22.94
CA GLU A 206 -3.70 -21.08 -23.28
C GLU A 206 -4.45 -20.63 -24.55
N THR A 207 -4.36 -19.36 -24.94
CA THR A 207 -5.05 -18.84 -26.14
C THR A 207 -4.25 -19.09 -27.43
N ASP A 208 -2.94 -19.35 -27.32
CA ASP A 208 -2.06 -19.61 -28.47
C ASP A 208 -1.88 -21.12 -28.77
N ARG A 209 -2.62 -21.99 -28.06
CA ARG A 209 -2.60 -23.46 -28.20
C ARG A 209 -3.96 -24.09 -28.57
N SER A 210 -4.98 -23.29 -28.85
CA SER A 210 -6.32 -23.73 -29.30
C SER A 210 -6.70 -23.11 -30.63
#